data_AF-A0A925P4A0-F1
#
_entry.id   AF-A0A925P4A0-F1
#
_cell.length_a   1.000
_cell.length_b   1.000
_cell.length_c   1.000
_cell.angle_alpha   90.00
_cell.angle_beta   90.00
_cell.angle_gamma   90.00
#
_symmetry.space_group_name_H-M   'P 1'
#
loop_
_entity.id
_entity.type
_entity.pdbx_description
1 polymer ?
#
loop_
_entity_poly.entity_id
_entity_poly.type
_entity_poly.pdbx_seq_one_letter_code
_entity_poly.pdbx_strand_id
1 'polypeptide(L)' 'MLAQHLGELVRDGFISRHENPRDRLDVSYQLTPLGRSLLPTLETLRAWADAQDMPSRATALLSAAG' A
#
# COMPACT_ATOMS: atom_id res chain seq x y z
N MET A 1 -11.73 8.21 0.67
CA MET A 1 -11.20 8.48 2.03
C MET A 1 -10.15 7.42 2.37
N LEU A 2 -8.96 7.79 2.87
CA LEU A 2 -7.86 6.83 3.11
C LEU A 2 -8.21 5.76 4.16
N ALA A 3 -8.80 6.17 5.29
CA ALA A 3 -9.15 5.26 6.38
C ALA A 3 -10.13 4.14 5.96
N GLN A 4 -11.04 4.43 5.02
CA GLN A 4 -11.97 3.44 4.47
C GLN A 4 -11.23 2.35 3.69
N HIS A 5 -10.34 2.74 2.76
CA HIS A 5 -9.55 1.78 1.98
C HIS A 5 -8.62 0.95 2.85
N LEU A 6 -7.99 1.56 3.87
CA LEU A 6 -7.20 0.80 4.84
C LEU A 6 -8.07 -0.20 5.61
N GLY A 7 -9.30 0.17 5.98
CA GLY A 7 -10.25 -0.74 6.61
C GLY A 7 -10.61 -1.94 5.73
N GLU A 8 -10.81 -1.73 4.43
CA GLU A 8 -11.06 -2.79 3.46
C GLU A 8 -9.85 -3.74 3.32
N LEU A 9 -8.64 -3.19 3.20
CA LEU A 9 -7.42 -4.00 3.12
C LEU A 9 -7.14 -4.79 4.41
N VAL A 10 -7.52 -4.25 5.58
CA VAL A 10 -7.47 -4.99 6.85
C VAL A 10 -8.49 -6.12 6.85
N ARG A 11 -9.75 -5.83 6.47
CA ARG A 11 -10.83 -6.82 6.39
C ARG A 11 -10.47 -7.98 5.46
N ASP A 12 -9.86 -7.66 4.34
CA ASP A 12 -9.49 -8.64 3.30
C ASP A 12 -8.14 -9.33 3.60
N GLY A 13 -7.46 -8.95 4.69
CA GLY A 13 -6.27 -9.63 5.21
C GLY A 13 -4.95 -9.27 4.54
N PHE A 14 -4.92 -8.25 3.67
CA PHE A 14 -3.70 -7.80 3.00
C PHE A 14 -2.80 -6.97 3.93
N ILE A 15 -3.38 -6.23 4.86
CA ILE A 15 -2.64 -5.46 5.87
C ILE A 15 -3.14 -5.75 7.29
N SER A 16 -2.25 -5.63 8.26
CA SER A 16 -2.57 -5.66 9.70
C SER A 16 -2.48 -4.25 10.27
N ARG A 17 -3.40 -3.90 11.18
CA ARG A 17 -3.43 -2.63 11.91
C ARG A 17 -3.01 -2.86 13.37
N HIS A 18 -2.07 -2.07 13.85
CA HIS A 18 -1.59 -2.11 15.23
C HIS A 18 -1.81 -0.75 15.89
N GLU A 19 -2.53 -0.74 17.02
CA GLU A 19 -2.67 0.44 17.88
C GLU A 19 -1.61 0.39 18.98
N ASN A 20 -0.97 1.52 19.25
CA ASN A 20 -0.09 1.65 20.39
C ASN A 20 -0.92 1.80 21.69
N PRO A 21 -0.76 0.92 22.69
CA PRO A 21 -1.50 1.05 23.94
C PRO A 21 -1.21 2.33 24.73
N ARG A 22 -0.06 2.96 24.50
CA ARG A 22 0.37 4.19 25.20
C ARG A 22 -0.11 5.47 24.52
N ASP A 23 -0.39 5.42 23.23
CA ASP A 23 -0.88 6.55 22.45
C ASP A 23 -1.89 6.07 21.40
N ARG A 24 -3.17 6.38 21.59
CA ARG A 24 -4.25 5.94 20.68
C ARG A 24 -4.19 6.62 19.31
N LEU A 25 -3.43 7.72 19.17
CA LEU A 25 -3.19 8.37 17.89
C LEU A 25 -2.09 7.68 17.09
N ASP A 26 -1.24 6.89 17.76
CA ASP A 26 -0.20 6.10 17.10
C ASP A 26 -0.77 4.77 16.60
N VAL A 27 -1.01 4.76 15.28
CA VAL A 27 -1.56 3.62 14.55
C VAL A 27 -0.62 3.29 13.41
N SER A 28 -0.12 2.06 13.40
CA SER A 28 0.73 1.55 12.32
C SER A 28 0.02 0.48 11.50
N TYR A 29 0.36 0.43 10.21
CA TYR A 29 -0.14 -0.56 9.27
C TYR A 29 1.04 -1.30 8.65
N GLN A 30 0.90 -2.61 8.47
CA GLN A 30 1.94 -3.45 7.91
C GLN A 30 1.34 -4.46 6.94
N LEU A 31 2.07 -4.79 5.87
CA LEU A 31 1.66 -5.89 4.98
C LEU A 31 1.75 -7.23 5.73
N THR A 32 0.68 -8.01 5.64
CA THR A 32 0.67 -9.41 6.06
C THR A 32 1.48 -10.27 5.08
N PRO A 33 1.72 -11.57 5.38
CA PRO A 33 2.27 -12.48 4.39
C PRO A 33 1.45 -12.53 3.09
N LEU A 34 0.11 -12.50 3.18
CA LEU A 34 -0.78 -12.42 2.02
C LEU A 34 -0.57 -11.12 1.24
N GLY A 35 -0.54 -9.98 1.92
CA GLY A 35 -0.23 -8.67 1.32
C GLY A 35 1.10 -8.66 0.56
N ARG A 36 2.14 -9.25 1.15
CA ARG A 36 3.46 -9.37 0.51
C ARG A 36 3.43 -10.27 -0.73
N SER A 37 2.65 -11.34 -0.70
CA SER A 37 2.53 -12.24 -1.86
C SER A 37 1.89 -11.58 -3.10
N LEU A 38 1.19 -10.44 -2.92
CA LEU A 38 0.61 -9.67 -4.02
C LEU A 38 1.64 -8.76 -4.71
N LEU A 39 2.76 -8.43 -4.06
CA LEU A 39 3.76 -7.51 -4.60
C LEU A 39 4.31 -7.93 -5.98
N PRO A 40 4.71 -9.19 -6.22
CA PRO A 40 5.21 -9.60 -7.54
C PRO A 40 4.18 -9.41 -8.67
N THR A 41 2.89 -9.62 -8.37
CA THR A 41 1.81 -9.39 -9.33
C THR A 41 1.66 -7.91 -9.65
N LEU A 42 1.71 -7.04 -8.64
CA LEU A 42 1.65 -5.59 -8.82
C LEU A 42 2.88 -5.06 -9.58
N GLU A 43 4.07 -5.62 -9.32
CA GLU A 43 5.29 -5.32 -10.06
C GLU A 43 5.19 -5.73 -11.53
N THR A 44 4.61 -6.90 -11.81
CA THR A 44 4.37 -7.36 -13.19
C THR A 44 3.40 -6.44 -13.92
N LEU A 45 2.28 -6.07 -13.27
CA LEU A 45 1.31 -5.14 -13.83
C LEU A 45 1.94 -3.77 -14.07
N ARG A 46 2.80 -3.33 -13.15
CA ARG A 46 3.54 -2.07 -13.26
C ARG A 46 4.48 -2.08 -14.47
N ALA A 47 5.27 -3.15 -14.62
CA ALA A 47 6.19 -3.29 -15.74
C ALA A 47 5.46 -3.31 -17.10
N TRP A 48 4.31 -3.97 -17.17
CA TRP A 48 3.45 -3.92 -18.35
C TRP A 48 3.00 -2.50 -18.67
N ALA A 49 2.52 -1.75 -17.67
CA ALA A 49 2.05 -0.38 -17.87
C ALA A 49 3.17 0.56 -18.34
N ASP A 50 4.36 0.42 -17.76
CA ASP A 50 5.55 1.17 -18.19
C ASP A 50 5.92 0.85 -19.65
N ALA A 51 5.81 -0.41 -20.07
CA ALA A 51 6.06 -0.82 -21.46
C ALA A 51 4.99 -0.32 -22.46
N GLN A 52 3.84 0.15 -21.97
CA GLN A 52 2.79 0.78 -22.80
C GLN A 52 2.89 2.32 -22.80
N ASP A 53 4.01 2.88 -22.33
CA ASP A 53 4.20 4.33 -22.11
C ASP A 53 3.05 4.96 -21.30
N MET A 54 2.39 4.16 -20.44
CA MET A 54 1.34 4.71 -19.59
C MET A 54 1.98 5.60 -18.52
N PRO A 55 1.57 6.88 -18.42
CA PRO A 55 2.15 7.78 -17.45
C PRO A 55 1.86 7.29 -16.04
N SER A 56 2.90 6.90 -15.33
CA SER A 56 2.76 6.49 -13.94
C SER A 56 2.64 7.68 -13.00
N ARG A 57 1.54 7.73 -12.24
CA ARG A 57 1.36 8.74 -11.18
C ARG A 57 2.22 8.49 -9.94
N ALA A 58 2.84 7.31 -9.80
CA ALA A 58 3.65 6.93 -8.65
C ALA A 58 4.97 7.73 -8.54
N THR A 59 5.56 8.11 -9.68
CA THR A 59 6.81 8.89 -9.73
C THR A 59 6.68 10.27 -9.08
N ALA A 60 5.46 10.83 -9.05
CA ALA A 60 5.19 12.14 -8.47
C ALA A 60 5.27 12.15 -6.92
N LEU A 61 5.00 11.03 -6.24
CA LEU A 61 4.99 10.99 -4.78
C LEU A 61 6.39 10.74 -4.18
N LEU A 62 7.25 10.00 -4.88
CA LEU A 62 8.64 9.79 -4.45
C LEU A 62 9.54 11.02 -4.70
N SER A 63 9.21 11.84 -5.69
CA SER A 63 9.92 13.11 -5.97
C SER A 63 9.54 14.26 -5.04
N ALA A 64 8.40 14.18 -4.34
CA ALA A 64 7.92 15.24 -3.45
C ALA A 64 8.43 15.09 -1.99
N ALA A 65 9.16 14.00 -1.71
CA ALA A 65 9.71 13.69 -0.39
C ALA A 65 11.23 13.93 -0.28
N GLY A 66 11.82 14.66 -1.23
CA GLY A 66 13.24 15.06 -1.26
C GLY A 66 13.43 16.53 -0.97
#